data_AF-A0A2V8H455-F1
#
_entry.id   AF-A0A2V8H455-F1
#
_cell.length_a   1.000
_cell.length_b   1.000
_cell.length_c   1.000
_cell.angle_alpha   90.00
_cell.angle_beta   90.00
_cell.angle_gamma   90.00
#
_symmetry.space_group_name_H-M   'P 1'
#
loop_
_entity.id
_entity.type
_entity.pdbx_description
1 polymer ?
#
loop_
_entity_poly.entity_id
_entity_poly.type
_entity_poly.pdbx_seq_one_letter_code
_entity_poly.pdbx_strand_id
1 'polypeptide(L)'
;MTLLDSVQHNIALWRSLAGAVAVLLAWNAALLVWAARSGRVLAVDVVLRKQHYLQACAQGSVLLYWGWYWQEVYGWAYLIGAQLLFAYAFDMLLTWSRRDDYTFGFGPFPVIFSINLFLWFRPDWFYMQFLLVALGFAAKELIRWDKDGRRAHIFNPSSFPLAIFSIALLVTGRSDMTWGQEIASTQFYPPHMYLVLFLIGLPGQYFFGVTSMTM
;
A
#
# COMPACT_ATOMS: atom_id res chain seq x y z
N MET A 1 7.64 -23.50 -12.09
CA MET A 1 8.19 -22.18 -12.50
C MET A 1 8.73 -21.52 -11.24
N THR A 2 10.02 -21.26 -11.13
CA THR A 2 10.58 -20.60 -9.94
C THR A 2 10.22 -19.11 -9.95
N LEU A 3 10.26 -18.48 -8.77
CA LEU A 3 9.92 -17.06 -8.57
C LEU A 3 10.79 -16.10 -9.41
N LEU A 4 12.03 -16.52 -9.71
CA LEU A 4 12.94 -15.81 -10.60
C LEU A 4 12.54 -16.00 -12.07
N ASP A 5 12.03 -17.18 -12.45
CA ASP A 5 11.60 -17.46 -13.83
C ASP A 5 10.40 -16.58 -14.23
N SER A 6 9.42 -16.37 -13.36
CA SER A 6 8.23 -15.57 -13.70
C SER A 6 8.56 -14.08 -13.94
N VAL A 7 9.50 -13.53 -13.16
CA VAL A 7 9.98 -12.15 -13.33
C VAL A 7 10.89 -12.02 -14.55
N GLN A 8 11.75 -13.01 -14.82
CA GLN A 8 12.62 -13.00 -16.00
C GLN A 8 11.85 -13.18 -17.32
N HIS A 9 10.74 -13.93 -17.31
CA HIS A 9 9.91 -14.12 -18.51
C HIS A 9 9.03 -12.90 -18.83
N ASN A 10 8.73 -12.03 -17.86
CA ASN A 10 8.03 -10.77 -18.11
C ASN A 10 8.99 -9.57 -18.01
N ILE A 11 9.53 -9.17 -19.16
CA ILE A 11 10.48 -8.07 -19.27
C ILE A 11 9.93 -6.73 -18.76
N ALA A 12 8.62 -6.50 -18.87
CA ALA A 12 7.98 -5.28 -18.40
C ALA A 12 7.88 -5.25 -16.87
N LEU A 13 7.55 -6.37 -16.24
CA LEU A 13 7.56 -6.51 -14.78
C LEU A 13 8.98 -6.31 -14.23
N TRP A 14 9.98 -6.95 -14.82
CA TRP A 14 11.38 -6.77 -14.41
C TRP A 14 11.81 -5.31 -14.52
N ARG A 15 11.49 -4.62 -15.63
CA ARG A 15 11.79 -3.19 -15.82
C ARG A 15 11.09 -2.32 -14.77
N SER A 16 9.86 -2.66 -14.40
CA SER A 16 9.11 -1.96 -13.36
C SER A 16 9.79 -2.06 -11.99
N LEU A 17 10.21 -3.27 -11.61
CA LEU A 17 10.95 -3.52 -10.36
C LEU A 17 12.31 -2.82 -10.36
N ALA A 18 13.11 -3.01 -11.42
CA ALA A 18 14.43 -2.43 -11.56
C ALA A 18 14.38 -0.89 -11.59
N GLY A 19 13.39 -0.31 -12.29
CA GLY A 19 13.16 1.12 -12.32
C GLY A 19 12.81 1.70 -10.96
N ALA A 20 11.91 1.05 -10.21
CA ALA A 20 11.57 1.47 -8.84
C ALA A 20 12.80 1.45 -7.92
N VAL A 21 13.61 0.38 -7.98
CA VAL A 21 14.86 0.28 -7.21
C VAL A 21 15.85 1.38 -7.61
N ALA A 22 16.06 1.61 -8.91
CA ALA A 22 16.98 2.63 -9.40
C ALA A 22 16.58 4.03 -8.93
N VAL A 23 15.29 4.37 -8.98
CA VAL A 23 14.76 5.65 -8.50
C VAL A 23 14.98 5.80 -6.99
N LEU A 24 14.65 4.78 -6.19
CA LEU A 24 14.85 4.81 -4.74
C LEU A 24 16.33 4.93 -4.35
N LEU A 25 17.24 4.23 -5.04
CA LEU A 25 18.68 4.31 -4.80
C LEU A 25 19.23 5.69 -5.16
N ALA A 26 18.83 6.25 -6.32
CA ALA A 26 19.25 7.58 -6.73
C ALA A 26 18.77 8.65 -5.74
N TRP A 27 17.52 8.56 -5.29
CA TRP A 27 16.97 9.47 -4.28
C TRP A 27 17.70 9.31 -2.93
N ASN A 28 17.93 8.08 -2.47
CA ASN A 28 18.70 7.84 -1.25
C ASN A 28 20.10 8.43 -1.31
N ALA A 29 20.83 8.23 -2.43
CA ALA A 29 22.16 8.79 -2.62
C ALA A 29 22.15 10.32 -2.57
N ALA A 30 21.21 10.96 -3.27
CA ALA A 30 21.05 12.41 -3.26
C ALA A 30 20.73 12.96 -1.86
N LEU A 31 19.84 12.27 -1.13
CA LEU A 31 19.43 12.63 0.23
C LEU A 31 20.61 12.53 1.21
N LEU A 32 21.41 11.47 1.14
CA LEU A 32 22.59 11.28 2.00
C LEU A 32 23.66 12.34 1.73
N VAL A 33 23.93 12.65 0.45
CA VAL A 33 24.87 13.71 0.08
C VAL A 33 24.40 15.05 0.61
N TRP A 34 23.12 15.35 0.50
CA TRP A 34 22.56 16.60 1.00
C TRP A 34 22.56 16.67 2.53
N ALA A 35 22.16 15.60 3.22
CA ALA A 35 22.19 15.53 4.69
C ALA A 35 23.62 15.74 5.23
N ALA A 36 24.62 15.12 4.61
CA ALA A 36 26.03 15.31 4.97
C ALA A 36 26.49 16.77 4.78
N ARG A 37 26.11 17.42 3.67
CA ARG A 37 26.46 18.83 3.39
C ARG A 37 25.76 19.80 4.35
N SER A 38 24.57 19.47 4.82
CA SER A 38 23.77 20.31 5.70
C SER A 38 23.94 19.98 7.19
N GLY A 39 24.79 19.00 7.54
CA GLY A 39 24.97 18.56 8.93
C GLY A 39 23.71 17.96 9.57
N ARG A 40 22.78 17.44 8.75
CA ARG A 40 21.52 16.85 9.22
C ARG A 40 21.75 15.42 9.72
N VAL A 41 21.07 15.06 10.81
CA VAL A 41 21.05 13.69 11.33
C VAL A 41 19.68 13.09 11.04
N LEU A 42 19.65 12.09 10.15
CA LEU A 42 18.42 11.39 9.81
C LEU A 42 18.15 10.29 10.84
N ALA A 43 17.10 10.45 11.63
CA ALA A 43 16.70 9.54 12.71
C ALA A 43 15.56 8.61 12.28
N VAL A 44 15.51 7.44 12.92
CA VAL A 44 14.41 6.47 12.80
C VAL A 44 13.86 6.18 14.19
N ASP A 45 12.57 6.44 14.37
CA ASP A 45 11.84 6.09 15.58
C ASP A 45 10.91 4.91 15.32
N VAL A 46 10.92 3.92 16.20
CA VAL A 46 10.03 2.75 16.07
C VAL A 46 8.75 2.97 16.89
N VAL A 47 7.60 3.03 16.21
CA VAL A 47 6.30 3.25 16.86
C VAL A 47 5.29 2.19 16.39
N LEU A 48 4.89 1.33 17.31
CA LEU A 48 3.88 0.29 17.10
C LEU A 48 2.52 0.77 17.59
N ARG A 49 1.67 1.24 16.66
CA ARG A 49 0.31 1.70 16.98
C ARG A 49 -0.69 0.55 16.88
N LYS A 50 -1.54 0.41 17.90
CA LYS A 50 -2.58 -0.63 17.96
C LYS A 50 -3.48 -0.67 16.73
N GLN A 51 -3.91 0.50 16.29
CA GLN A 51 -4.75 0.67 15.11
C GLN A 51 -4.13 0.07 13.84
N HIS A 52 -2.81 0.22 13.64
CA HIS A 52 -2.16 -0.20 12.40
C HIS A 52 -1.94 -1.71 12.34
N TYR A 53 -1.47 -2.33 13.43
CA TYR A 53 -1.27 -3.78 13.41
C TYR A 53 -2.62 -4.52 13.38
N LEU A 54 -3.65 -4.02 14.07
CA LEU A 54 -4.95 -4.68 14.10
C LEU A 54 -5.63 -4.61 12.73
N GLN A 55 -5.52 -3.46 12.05
CA GLN A 55 -6.02 -3.31 10.68
C GLN A 55 -5.23 -4.19 9.69
N ALA A 56 -3.91 -4.30 9.85
CA ALA A 56 -3.08 -5.19 9.03
C ALA A 56 -3.47 -6.67 9.24
N CYS A 57 -3.72 -7.10 10.48
CA CYS A 57 -4.22 -8.44 10.78
C CYS A 57 -5.59 -8.69 10.15
N ALA A 58 -6.50 -7.70 10.24
CA ALA A 58 -7.83 -7.83 9.66
C ALA A 58 -7.77 -8.01 8.14
N GLN A 59 -7.11 -7.10 7.43
CA GLN A 59 -6.98 -7.17 5.98
C GLN A 59 -6.15 -8.37 5.52
N GLY A 60 -5.09 -8.73 6.27
CA GLY A 60 -4.29 -9.92 6.02
C GLY A 60 -5.13 -11.20 6.16
N SER A 61 -6.03 -11.27 7.15
CA SER A 61 -6.94 -12.41 7.31
C SER A 61 -7.90 -12.54 6.13
N VAL A 62 -8.41 -11.42 5.61
CA VAL A 62 -9.25 -11.41 4.40
C VAL A 62 -8.46 -11.87 3.18
N LEU A 63 -7.25 -11.37 2.97
CA LEU A 63 -6.37 -11.79 1.88
C LEU A 63 -6.05 -13.28 1.96
N LEU A 64 -5.76 -13.81 3.16
CA LEU A 64 -5.46 -15.22 3.36
C LEU A 64 -6.68 -16.10 3.09
N TYR A 65 -7.85 -15.72 3.61
CA TYR A 65 -9.09 -16.47 3.40
C TYR A 65 -9.51 -16.46 1.93
N TRP A 66 -9.51 -15.29 1.29
CA TRP A 66 -9.79 -15.17 -0.14
C TRP A 66 -8.78 -15.97 -0.98
N GLY A 67 -7.50 -15.88 -0.66
CA GLY A 67 -6.44 -16.62 -1.37
C GLY A 67 -6.56 -18.13 -1.27
N TRP A 68 -7.23 -18.65 -0.24
CA TRP A 68 -7.52 -20.08 -0.12
C TRP A 68 -8.44 -20.56 -1.25
N TYR A 69 -9.40 -19.72 -1.67
CA TYR A 69 -10.38 -20.03 -2.72
C TYR A 69 -9.99 -19.47 -4.09
N TRP A 70 -9.05 -18.52 -4.15
CA TRP A 70 -8.50 -17.97 -5.38
C TRP A 70 -6.97 -17.87 -5.26
N GLN A 71 -6.28 -18.90 -5.74
CA GLN A 71 -4.85 -19.14 -5.49
C GLN A 71 -3.93 -18.05 -6.07
N GLU A 72 -4.44 -17.27 -7.01
CA GLU A 72 -3.79 -16.11 -7.60
C GLU A 72 -3.37 -15.08 -6.54
N VAL A 73 -4.10 -14.96 -5.43
CA VAL A 73 -3.69 -14.10 -4.29
C VAL A 73 -2.36 -14.58 -3.70
N TYR A 74 -2.17 -15.89 -3.54
CA TYR A 74 -0.91 -16.45 -3.03
C TYR A 74 0.20 -16.34 -4.07
N GLY A 75 -0.14 -16.53 -5.35
CA GLY A 75 0.75 -16.23 -6.46
C GLY A 75 1.20 -14.77 -6.47
N TRP A 76 0.34 -13.83 -6.05
CA TRP A 76 0.62 -12.40 -6.00
C TRP A 76 1.38 -11.94 -4.74
N ALA A 77 1.53 -12.81 -3.73
CA ALA A 77 2.08 -12.44 -2.43
C ALA A 77 3.48 -11.81 -2.51
N TYR A 78 4.33 -12.25 -3.44
CA TYR A 78 5.66 -11.67 -3.63
C TYR A 78 5.60 -10.23 -4.16
N LEU A 79 4.60 -9.88 -4.98
CA LEU A 79 4.38 -8.53 -5.47
C LEU A 79 3.78 -7.62 -4.41
N ILE A 80 2.99 -8.17 -3.48
CA ILE A 80 2.59 -7.46 -2.26
C ILE A 80 3.83 -7.16 -1.40
N GLY A 81 4.74 -8.13 -1.28
CA GLY A 81 6.04 -7.94 -0.61
C GLY A 81 6.88 -6.82 -1.25
N ALA A 82 6.99 -6.81 -2.59
CA ALA A 82 7.68 -5.74 -3.32
C ALA A 82 7.04 -4.37 -3.10
N GLN A 83 5.71 -4.29 -3.09
CA GLN A 83 4.96 -3.07 -2.78
C GLN A 83 5.22 -2.59 -1.34
N LEU A 84 5.29 -3.49 -0.36
CA LEU A 84 5.62 -3.15 1.04
C LEU A 84 7.03 -2.58 1.15
N LEU A 85 8.03 -3.24 0.55
CA LEU A 85 9.41 -2.75 0.56
C LEU A 85 9.52 -1.36 -0.09
N PHE A 86 8.87 -1.19 -1.24
CA PHE A 86 8.80 0.10 -1.93
C PHE A 86 8.12 1.16 -1.06
N ALA A 87 7.00 0.83 -0.42
CA ALA A 87 6.25 1.73 0.44
C ALA A 87 7.10 2.22 1.63
N TYR A 88 7.81 1.32 2.30
CA TYR A 88 8.73 1.70 3.39
C TYR A 88 9.85 2.61 2.88
N ALA A 89 10.53 2.23 1.80
CA ALA A 89 11.62 3.03 1.25
C ALA A 89 11.14 4.41 0.80
N PHE A 90 10.01 4.48 0.09
CA PHE A 90 9.43 5.71 -0.41
C PHE A 90 8.95 6.63 0.73
N ASP A 91 8.19 6.11 1.71
CA ASP A 91 7.71 6.88 2.87
C ASP A 91 8.88 7.42 3.69
N MET A 92 9.93 6.61 3.88
CA MET A 92 11.15 7.00 4.59
C MET A 92 11.90 8.11 3.86
N LEU A 93 12.19 7.94 2.57
CA LEU A 93 12.90 8.95 1.77
C LEU A 93 12.10 10.25 1.64
N LEU A 94 10.78 10.16 1.47
CA LEU A 94 9.92 11.33 1.39
C LEU A 94 9.87 12.08 2.72
N THR A 95 9.78 11.36 3.84
CA THR A 95 9.79 11.96 5.17
C THR A 95 11.13 12.63 5.44
N TRP A 96 12.25 11.95 5.18
CA TRP A 96 13.58 12.51 5.42
C TRP A 96 13.94 13.69 4.53
N SER A 97 13.39 13.71 3.32
CA SER A 97 13.50 14.87 2.43
C SER A 97 12.85 16.12 3.02
N ARG A 98 11.92 15.97 3.96
CA ARG A 98 11.16 17.07 4.58
C ARG A 98 11.48 17.32 6.05
N ARG A 99 11.88 16.28 6.78
CA ARG A 99 12.10 16.27 8.24
C ARG A 99 13.26 15.35 8.59
N ASP A 100 13.78 15.43 9.80
CA ASP A 100 14.90 14.57 10.24
C ASP A 100 14.43 13.24 10.83
N ASP A 101 13.17 13.15 11.27
CA ASP A 101 12.60 12.03 12.00
C ASP A 101 11.66 11.18 11.12
N TYR A 102 12.01 9.92 10.89
CA TYR A 102 11.11 8.95 10.26
C TYR A 102 10.54 7.97 11.29
N THR A 103 9.21 7.83 11.33
CA THR A 103 8.55 6.85 12.19
C THR A 103 8.37 5.51 11.47
N PHE A 104 9.17 4.52 11.83
CA PHE A 104 9.02 3.14 11.39
C PHE A 104 7.95 2.41 12.21
N GLY A 105 7.03 1.72 11.53
CA GLY A 105 5.98 0.94 12.19
C GLY A 105 5.04 0.27 11.20
N PHE A 106 3.88 -0.20 11.66
CA PHE A 106 2.92 -0.94 10.84
C PHE A 106 2.10 -0.07 9.87
N GLY A 107 2.34 1.24 9.79
CA GLY A 107 1.55 2.15 8.95
C GLY A 107 1.42 1.74 7.48
N PRO A 108 2.49 1.26 6.82
CA PRO A 108 2.39 0.83 5.42
C PRO A 108 1.55 -0.42 5.17
N PHE A 109 1.49 -1.36 6.11
CA PHE A 109 0.78 -2.62 5.92
C PHE A 109 -0.70 -2.43 5.58
N PRO A 110 -1.49 -1.68 6.37
CA PRO A 110 -2.90 -1.47 6.04
C PRO A 110 -3.14 -0.77 4.71
N VAL A 111 -2.24 0.14 4.31
CA VAL A 111 -2.35 0.86 3.04
C VAL A 111 -2.15 -0.11 1.87
N ILE A 112 -1.10 -0.92 1.92
CA ILE A 112 -0.76 -1.86 0.85
C ILE A 112 -1.76 -3.00 0.78
N PHE A 113 -2.17 -3.58 1.91
CA PHE A 113 -3.20 -4.62 1.92
C PHE A 113 -4.54 -4.08 1.43
N SER A 114 -4.93 -2.87 1.82
CA SER A 114 -6.13 -2.21 1.29
C SER A 114 -6.05 -2.06 -0.23
N ILE A 115 -4.96 -1.55 -0.77
CA ILE A 115 -4.77 -1.42 -2.23
C ILE A 115 -4.95 -2.78 -2.91
N ASN A 116 -4.31 -3.82 -2.37
CA ASN A 116 -4.35 -5.17 -2.93
C ASN A 116 -5.67 -5.92 -2.64
N LEU A 117 -6.62 -5.34 -1.90
CA LEU A 117 -7.99 -5.85 -1.84
C LEU A 117 -8.87 -5.28 -2.96
N PHE A 118 -8.44 -4.25 -3.67
CA PHE A 118 -9.30 -3.56 -4.66
C PHE A 118 -8.72 -3.51 -6.07
N LEU A 119 -7.40 -3.36 -6.23
CA LEU A 119 -6.82 -3.11 -7.55
C LEU A 119 -5.40 -3.65 -7.68
N TRP A 120 -5.20 -4.54 -8.65
CA TRP A 120 -3.89 -4.99 -9.11
C TRP A 120 -3.71 -4.62 -10.57
N PHE A 121 -2.62 -3.94 -10.90
CA PHE A 121 -2.18 -3.82 -12.29
C PHE A 121 -1.62 -5.16 -12.76
N ARG A 122 -1.91 -5.54 -14.02
CA ARG A 122 -1.30 -6.72 -14.65
C ARG A 122 0.23 -6.54 -14.69
N PRO A 123 1.01 -7.65 -14.72
CA PRO A 123 2.48 -7.58 -14.71
C PRO A 123 3.10 -6.62 -15.73
N ASP A 124 2.51 -6.50 -16.93
CA ASP A 124 3.00 -5.60 -17.98
C ASP A 124 2.89 -4.11 -17.62
N TRP A 125 1.99 -3.78 -16.70
CA TRP A 125 1.69 -2.43 -16.24
C TRP A 125 2.09 -2.22 -14.78
N PHE A 126 2.91 -3.11 -14.20
CA PHE A 126 3.17 -3.11 -12.75
C PHE A 126 3.83 -1.83 -12.22
N TYR A 127 4.52 -1.05 -13.07
CA TYR A 127 5.00 0.29 -12.70
C TYR A 127 3.87 1.22 -12.23
N MET A 128 2.65 1.06 -12.75
CA MET A 128 1.46 1.77 -12.27
C MET A 128 1.08 1.40 -10.83
N GLN A 129 1.36 0.16 -10.41
CA GLN A 129 1.19 -0.26 -9.02
C GLN A 129 2.11 0.56 -8.08
N PHE A 130 3.37 0.76 -8.48
CA PHE A 130 4.29 1.60 -7.71
C PHE A 130 3.89 3.08 -7.71
N LEU A 131 3.38 3.59 -8.82
CA LEU A 131 2.87 4.97 -8.89
C LEU A 131 1.62 5.17 -8.01
N LEU A 132 0.72 4.20 -7.99
CA LEU A 132 -0.46 4.19 -7.10
C LEU A 132 -0.01 4.23 -5.63
N VAL A 133 0.94 3.37 -5.24
CA VAL A 133 1.52 3.36 -3.89
C VAL A 133 2.21 4.70 -3.58
N ALA A 134 3.07 5.19 -4.47
CA ALA A 134 3.79 6.45 -4.32
C ALA A 134 2.82 7.63 -4.13
N LEU A 135 1.73 7.69 -4.91
CA LEU A 135 0.71 8.71 -4.78
C LEU A 135 0.00 8.64 -3.42
N GLY A 136 -0.30 7.45 -2.92
CA GLY A 136 -0.91 7.27 -1.60
C GLY A 136 -0.05 7.82 -0.46
N PHE A 137 1.25 7.47 -0.46
CA PHE A 137 2.20 7.96 0.55
C PHE A 137 2.53 9.45 0.37
N ALA A 138 2.63 9.92 -0.87
CA ALA A 138 2.80 11.34 -1.17
C ALA A 138 1.60 12.17 -0.67
N ALA A 139 0.37 11.72 -0.91
CA ALA A 139 -0.84 12.37 -0.42
C ALA A 139 -0.88 12.38 1.13
N LYS A 140 -0.57 11.26 1.78
CA LYS A 140 -0.47 11.15 3.25
C LYS A 140 0.52 12.14 3.86
N GLU A 141 1.64 12.39 3.18
CA GLU A 141 2.71 13.26 3.67
C GLU A 141 2.44 14.73 3.32
N LEU A 142 2.01 15.03 2.09
CA LEU A 142 1.86 16.38 1.55
C LEU A 142 0.49 17.01 1.86
N ILE A 143 -0.59 16.23 1.88
CA ILE A 143 -1.96 16.69 2.09
C ILE A 143 -2.34 16.48 3.56
N ARG A 144 -1.93 17.43 4.40
CA ARG A 144 -2.19 17.43 5.84
C ARG A 144 -2.96 18.67 6.24
N TRP A 145 -3.86 18.53 7.20
CA TRP A 145 -4.59 19.63 7.82
C TRP A 145 -4.26 19.69 9.31
N ASP A 146 -4.12 20.90 9.84
CA ASP A 146 -4.09 21.14 11.27
C ASP A 146 -5.52 21.08 11.83
N LYS A 147 -5.82 20.00 12.56
CA LYS A 147 -7.07 19.83 13.29
C LYS A 147 -6.75 19.97 14.77
N ASP A 148 -7.20 21.07 15.38
CA ASP A 148 -7.04 21.38 16.80
C ASP A 148 -5.58 21.33 17.29
N GLY A 149 -4.64 21.91 16.53
CA GLY A 149 -3.21 21.92 16.85
C GLY A 149 -2.49 20.60 16.56
N ARG A 150 -3.17 19.62 15.95
CA ARG A 150 -2.60 18.34 15.52
C ARG A 150 -2.65 18.24 14.00
N ARG A 151 -1.48 18.09 13.37
CA ARG A 151 -1.38 17.78 11.94
C ARG A 151 -1.88 16.35 11.67
N ALA A 152 -3.03 16.24 11.01
CA ALA A 152 -3.64 15.00 10.56
C ALA A 152 -3.63 14.90 9.02
N HIS A 153 -3.62 13.68 8.49
CA HIS A 153 -3.85 13.47 7.06
C HIS A 153 -5.35 13.60 6.77
N ILE A 154 -5.69 14.22 5.64
CA ILE A 154 -7.10 14.48 5.28
C ILE A 154 -7.73 13.22 4.69
N PHE A 155 -7.02 12.58 3.77
CA PHE A 155 -7.53 11.44 3.02
C PHE A 155 -6.93 10.13 3.52
N ASN A 156 -7.74 9.06 3.46
CA ASN A 156 -7.23 7.72 3.66
C ASN A 156 -6.15 7.43 2.58
N PRO A 157 -4.91 7.08 2.99
CA PRO A 157 -3.80 6.89 2.07
C PRO A 157 -4.01 5.80 1.00
N SER A 158 -4.91 4.83 1.21
CA SER A 158 -5.24 3.83 0.19
C SER A 158 -6.40 4.25 -0.71
N SER A 159 -7.47 4.83 -0.15
CA SER A 159 -8.69 5.13 -0.94
C SER A 159 -8.49 6.29 -1.91
N PHE A 160 -7.66 7.28 -1.57
CA PHE A 160 -7.38 8.42 -2.44
C PHE A 160 -6.69 8.03 -3.76
N PRO A 161 -5.54 7.32 -3.76
CA PRO A 161 -4.93 6.89 -5.01
C PRO A 161 -5.80 5.89 -5.77
N LEU A 162 -6.50 4.98 -5.06
CA LEU A 162 -7.46 4.07 -5.70
C LEU A 162 -8.53 4.85 -6.48
N ALA A 163 -9.15 5.87 -5.88
CA ALA A 163 -10.16 6.69 -6.54
C ALA A 163 -9.61 7.38 -7.80
N ILE A 164 -8.42 7.99 -7.71
CA ILE A 164 -7.78 8.67 -8.86
C ILE A 164 -7.49 7.68 -9.99
N PHE A 165 -6.87 6.55 -9.68
CA PHE A 165 -6.53 5.55 -10.70
C PHE A 165 -7.77 4.88 -11.28
N SER A 166 -8.79 4.57 -10.47
CA SER A 166 -10.07 4.05 -10.95
C SER A 166 -10.75 5.02 -11.91
N ILE A 167 -10.81 6.32 -11.59
CA ILE A 167 -11.37 7.33 -12.51
C ILE A 167 -10.56 7.39 -13.80
N ALA A 168 -9.23 7.40 -13.71
CA ALA A 168 -8.36 7.44 -14.89
C ALA A 168 -8.57 6.20 -15.79
N LEU A 169 -8.67 5.00 -15.21
CA LEU A 169 -8.93 3.75 -15.93
C LEU A 169 -10.30 3.75 -16.62
N LEU A 170 -11.33 4.28 -15.96
CA LEU A 170 -12.67 4.40 -16.53
C LEU A 170 -12.70 5.40 -17.69
N VAL A 171 -12.15 6.59 -17.51
CA VAL A 171 -12.14 7.65 -18.53
C VAL A 171 -11.32 7.24 -19.76
N THR A 172 -10.23 6.50 -19.56
CA THR A 172 -9.38 6.02 -20.66
C THR A 172 -9.86 4.71 -21.29
N GLY A 173 -10.87 4.06 -20.72
CA GLY A 173 -11.35 2.75 -21.17
C GLY A 173 -10.32 1.63 -21.01
N ARG A 174 -9.39 1.74 -20.05
CA ARG A 174 -8.22 0.87 -19.88
C ARG A 174 -8.30 -0.08 -18.69
N SER A 175 -9.52 -0.46 -18.29
CA SER A 175 -9.72 -1.35 -17.13
C SER A 175 -9.09 -2.75 -17.34
N ASP A 176 -8.88 -3.14 -18.59
CA ASP A 176 -8.17 -4.35 -19.02
C ASP A 176 -6.70 -4.41 -18.55
N MET A 177 -6.10 -3.26 -18.24
CA MET A 177 -4.75 -3.17 -17.65
C MET A 177 -4.67 -3.77 -16.23
N THR A 178 -5.82 -4.11 -15.63
CA THR A 178 -5.92 -4.54 -14.24
C THR A 178 -6.62 -5.90 -14.12
N TRP A 179 -6.51 -6.49 -12.93
CA TRP A 179 -7.32 -7.62 -12.50
C TRP A 179 -8.59 -7.17 -11.75
N GLY A 180 -9.02 -5.91 -11.89
CA GLY A 180 -10.07 -5.32 -11.05
C GLY A 180 -11.40 -6.06 -11.12
N GLN A 181 -11.78 -6.58 -12.29
CA GLN A 181 -13.02 -7.34 -12.48
C GLN A 181 -12.95 -8.72 -11.83
N GLU A 182 -11.82 -9.41 -11.99
CA GLU A 182 -11.55 -10.71 -11.38
C GLU A 182 -11.50 -10.57 -9.85
N ILE A 183 -10.85 -9.53 -9.34
CA ILE A 183 -10.81 -9.24 -7.89
C ILE A 183 -12.22 -9.02 -7.35
N ALA A 184 -13.02 -8.17 -7.99
CA ALA A 184 -14.37 -7.86 -7.53
C ALA A 184 -15.30 -9.08 -7.54
N SER A 185 -15.14 -10.01 -8.49
CA SER A 185 -15.98 -11.20 -8.60
C SER A 185 -15.51 -12.35 -7.70
N THR A 186 -14.20 -12.59 -7.61
CA THR A 186 -13.62 -13.73 -6.88
C THR A 186 -13.67 -13.56 -5.35
N GLN A 187 -13.79 -12.34 -4.85
CA GLN A 187 -14.00 -12.08 -3.42
C GLN A 187 -15.31 -12.69 -2.88
N PHE A 188 -16.23 -13.08 -3.75
CA PHE A 188 -17.44 -13.80 -3.38
C PHE A 188 -17.32 -15.33 -3.46
N TYR A 189 -16.16 -15.87 -3.87
CA TYR A 189 -15.94 -17.32 -3.93
C TYR A 189 -15.92 -17.99 -2.55
N PRO A 190 -15.27 -17.42 -1.52
CA PRO A 190 -15.26 -18.04 -0.21
C PRO A 190 -16.67 -18.13 0.39
N PRO A 191 -17.08 -19.29 0.94
CA PRO A 191 -18.37 -19.43 1.60
C PRO A 191 -18.43 -18.50 2.82
N HIS A 192 -19.62 -17.97 3.12
CA HIS A 192 -19.85 -17.14 4.30
C HIS A 192 -18.91 -15.93 4.43
N MET A 193 -18.42 -15.34 3.33
CA MET A 193 -17.50 -14.19 3.35
C MET A 193 -17.98 -13.06 4.27
N TYR A 194 -19.26 -12.70 4.25
CA TYR A 194 -19.80 -11.65 5.13
C TYR A 194 -19.70 -11.99 6.62
N LEU A 195 -19.91 -13.26 7.01
CA LEU A 195 -19.73 -13.69 8.40
C LEU A 195 -18.27 -13.58 8.81
N VAL A 196 -17.35 -13.97 7.93
CA VAL A 196 -15.91 -13.86 8.18
C VAL A 196 -15.50 -12.39 8.31
N LEU A 197 -15.97 -11.50 7.43
CA LEU A 197 -15.74 -10.06 7.54
C LEU A 197 -16.29 -9.48 8.85
N PHE A 198 -17.47 -9.92 9.28
CA PHE A 198 -18.05 -9.54 10.56
C PHE A 198 -17.14 -9.96 11.72
N LEU A 199 -16.72 -11.23 11.78
CA LEU A 199 -15.86 -11.76 12.83
C LEU A 199 -14.49 -11.08 12.86
N ILE A 200 -13.89 -10.83 11.69
CA ILE A 200 -12.62 -10.10 11.54
C ILE A 200 -12.76 -8.64 12.02
N GLY A 201 -13.94 -8.04 11.88
CA GLY A 201 -14.25 -6.69 12.34
C GLY A 201 -14.36 -6.55 13.86
N LEU A 202 -14.73 -7.63 14.58
CA LEU A 202 -15.01 -7.59 16.02
C LEU A 202 -13.83 -7.06 16.87
N PRO A 203 -12.57 -7.48 16.68
CA PRO A 203 -11.46 -6.92 17.45
C PRO A 203 -11.31 -5.41 17.25
N GLY A 204 -11.49 -4.92 16.01
CA GLY A 204 -11.43 -3.49 15.70
C GLY A 204 -12.52 -2.71 16.43
N GLN A 205 -13.75 -3.21 16.38
CA GLN A 205 -14.88 -2.61 17.08
C GLN A 205 -14.70 -2.65 18.60
N TYR A 206 -14.15 -3.73 19.14
CA TYR A 206 -13.87 -3.88 20.57
C TYR A 206 -12.83 -2.86 21.08
N PHE A 207 -11.72 -2.67 20.34
CA PHE A 207 -10.64 -1.78 20.79
C PHE A 207 -10.87 -0.29 20.48
N PHE A 208 -11.61 0.04 19.43
CA PHE A 208 -11.74 1.41 18.94
C PHE A 208 -13.19 1.93 18.92
N GLY A 209 -14.16 1.10 19.29
CA GLY A 209 -15.58 1.44 19.23
C GLY A 209 -16.13 1.37 17.80
N VAL A 210 -17.44 1.58 17.69
CA VAL A 210 -18.14 1.69 16.40
C VAL A 210 -18.43 3.17 16.17
N THR A 211 -18.03 3.70 15.02
CA THR A 211 -18.41 5.06 14.63
C THR A 211 -19.92 5.10 14.44
N SER A 212 -20.63 5.90 15.25
CA SER A 212 -22.07 6.09 15.08
C SER A 212 -22.33 6.84 13.78
N MET A 213 -23.06 6.22 12.85
CA MET A 213 -23.44 6.84 11.56
C MET A 213 -24.60 7.83 11.71
N THR A 214 -25.20 7.92 12.90
CA THR A 214 -26.26 8.85 13.27
C THR A 214 -26.11 9.25 14.74
N MET A 215 -26.25 10.54 15.05
CA MET A 215 -26.73 11.00 16.36
C MET A 215 -28.24 11.14 16.30
#